data_AF-A0A3D5PIF5-F1
#
_entry.id   AF-A0A3D5PIF5-F1
#
_cell.length_a   1.000
_cell.length_b   1.000
_cell.length_c   1.000
_cell.angle_alpha   90.00
_cell.angle_beta   90.00
_cell.angle_gamma   90.00
#
_symmetry.space_group_name_H-M   'P 1'
#
loop_
_entity.id
_entity.type
_entity.pdbx_description
1 polymer ?
#
loop_
_entity_poly.entity_id
_entity_poly.type
_entity_poly.pdbx_seq_one_letter_code
_entity_poly.pdbx_strand_id
1 'polypeptide(L)' 'LDQSNANVINEDFAARSVIGASIFWKTPIGPLRFNFTKALSKETGDREQTFDLSISTEF' A
#
# COMPACT_ATOMS: atom_id res chain seq x y z
N LEU A 1 21.90 -11.07 -28.41
CA LEU A 1 20.82 -11.04 -27.40
C LEU A 1 20.78 -9.61 -26.86
N ASP A 2 20.10 -8.70 -27.55
CA ASP A 2 19.68 -7.43 -26.96
C ASP A 2 18.57 -6.83 -27.82
N GLN A 3 17.34 -7.09 -27.40
CA GLN A 3 16.20 -6.23 -27.70
C GLN A 3 15.58 -5.93 -26.34
N SER A 4 16.19 -5.01 -25.60
CA SER A 4 15.46 -4.28 -24.56
C SER A 4 14.26 -3.61 -25.24
N ASN A 5 13.07 -3.98 -24.80
CA ASN A 5 11.84 -3.42 -25.33
C ASN A 5 11.85 -1.92 -24.97
N ALA A 6 11.74 -1.02 -25.95
CA ALA A 6 11.88 0.44 -25.77
C ALA A 6 10.80 1.08 -24.85
N ASN A 7 10.00 0.29 -24.14
CA ASN A 7 8.91 0.72 -23.28
C ASN A 7 8.84 -0.08 -21.95
N VAL A 8 9.97 -0.63 -21.48
CA VAL A 8 10.04 -1.18 -20.12
C VAL A 8 10.25 -0.03 -19.15
N ILE A 9 9.30 0.17 -18.25
CA ILE A 9 9.34 1.28 -17.28
C ILE A 9 10.15 0.96 -16.02
N ASN A 10 10.44 -0.32 -15.75
CA ASN A 10 11.27 -0.79 -14.64
C ASN A 10 12.14 -1.97 -15.09
N GLU A 11 13.46 -1.80 -15.09
CA GLU A 11 14.42 -2.83 -15.53
C GLU A 11 15.26 -3.40 -14.36
N ASP A 12 15.31 -2.68 -13.24
CA ASP A 12 16.14 -2.99 -12.08
C ASP A 12 15.31 -3.23 -10.81
N PHE A 13 15.94 -3.81 -9.79
CA PHE A 13 15.31 -4.00 -8.48
C PHE A 13 15.06 -2.66 -7.78
N ALA A 14 13.80 -2.40 -7.41
CA ALA A 14 13.38 -1.23 -6.65
C ALA A 14 12.51 -1.61 -5.45
N ALA A 15 13.04 -1.41 -4.24
CA ALA A 15 12.33 -1.65 -3.00
C ALA A 15 11.24 -0.59 -2.77
N ARG A 16 10.00 -1.04 -2.51
CA ARG A 16 8.88 -0.18 -2.11
C ARG A 16 8.74 -0.23 -0.60
N SER A 17 8.65 0.94 0.02
CA SER A 17 8.53 1.05 1.47
C SER A 17 7.57 2.16 1.83
N VAL A 18 6.89 1.99 2.96
CA VAL A 18 5.91 2.95 3.49
C VAL A 18 6.15 3.15 4.97
N ILE A 19 5.78 4.32 5.45
CA ILE A 19 5.63 4.60 6.88
C ILE A 19 4.18 4.94 7.17
N GLY A 20 3.67 4.55 8.33
CA GLY A 20 2.27 4.75 8.65
C GLY A 20 1.93 4.64 10.12
N ALA A 21 0.68 4.94 10.42
CA ALA A 21 0.07 4.80 11.73
C ALA A 21 -1.28 4.08 11.59
N SER A 22 -1.62 3.28 12.60
CA SER A 22 -2.87 2.54 12.63
C SER A 22 -3.67 2.87 13.88
N ILE A 23 -4.98 3.02 13.72
CA ILE A 23 -5.93 3.14 14.83
C ILE A 23 -6.78 1.88 14.87
N PHE A 24 -6.84 1.26 16.04
CA PHE A 24 -7.70 0.11 16.33
C PHE A 24 -8.82 0.57 17.25
N TRP A 25 -10.06 0.49 16.77
CA TRP A 25 -11.22 0.96 17.51
C TRP A 25 -12.24 -0.16 17.67
N LYS A 26 -12.49 -0.56 18.92
CA LYS A 26 -13.56 -1.51 19.25
C LYS A 26 -14.92 -0.80 19.18
N THR A 27 -15.83 -1.31 18.34
CA THR A 27 -17.21 -0.82 18.23
C THR A 27 -18.21 -1.93 18.56
N PRO A 28 -19.51 -1.61 18.81
CA PRO A 28 -20.53 -2.62 19.11
C PRO A 28 -20.76 -3.66 18.00
N ILE A 29 -20.48 -3.28 16.75
CA ILE A 29 -20.69 -4.15 15.57
C ILE A 29 -19.42 -4.90 15.16
N GLY A 30 -18.28 -4.66 15.82
CA GLY A 30 -16.99 -5.27 15.50
C GLY A 30 -15.81 -4.30 15.60
N PRO A 31 -14.56 -4.79 15.61
CA PRO A 31 -13.38 -3.93 15.53
C PRO A 31 -13.27 -3.23 14.18
N LEU A 32 -13.05 -1.91 14.23
CA LEU A 32 -12.61 -1.09 13.11
C LEU A 32 -11.09 -0.94 13.13
N ARG A 33 -10.47 -0.97 11.96
CA ARG A 33 -9.05 -0.67 11.77
C ARG A 33 -8.90 0.39 10.70
N PHE A 34 -8.24 1.47 11.06
CA PHE A 34 -7.85 2.56 10.16
C PHE A 34 -6.35 2.48 9.96
N ASN A 35 -5.89 2.42 8.71
CA ASN A 35 -4.47 2.47 8.39
C ASN A 35 -4.19 3.73 7.55
N PHE A 36 -3.26 4.56 8.02
CA PHE A 36 -2.79 5.74 7.31
C PHE A 36 -1.34 5.49 6.92
N THR A 37 -1.02 5.61 5.64
CA THR A 37 0.33 5.35 5.13
C THR A 37 0.82 6.48 4.23
N LYS A 38 2.14 6.61 4.15
CA LYS A 38 2.84 7.46 3.20
C LYS A 38 3.96 6.65 2.57
N ALA A 39 4.05 6.67 1.25
CA ALA A 39 5.15 6.04 0.54
C ALA A 39 6.48 6.75 0.86
N LEU A 40 7.47 5.96 1.29
CA LEU A 40 8.86 6.39 1.40
C LEU A 40 9.62 6.12 0.09
N SER A 41 9.26 5.06 -0.61
CA SER A 41 9.81 4.68 -1.91
C SER A 41 8.70 4.14 -2.83
N LYS A 42 8.64 4.68 -4.05
CA LYS A 42 7.68 4.31 -5.10
C LYS A 42 8.31 4.50 -6.48
N GLU A 43 7.83 3.75 -7.46
CA GLU A 43 8.24 3.88 -8.86
C GLU A 43 7.19 4.61 -9.71
N THR A 44 7.60 4.97 -10.92
CA THR A 44 6.69 5.55 -11.92
C THR A 44 5.60 4.54 -12.27
N GLY A 45 4.35 4.96 -12.13
CA GLY A 45 3.18 4.11 -12.37
C GLY A 45 2.62 3.44 -11.11
N ASP A 46 3.33 3.47 -9.98
CA ASP A 46 2.78 3.02 -8.70
C ASP A 46 1.61 3.93 -8.28
N ARG A 47 0.52 3.32 -7.83
CA ARG A 47 -0.64 4.01 -7.27
C ARG A 47 -0.62 3.91 -5.76
N GLU A 48 -0.52 5.05 -5.10
CA GLU A 48 -0.53 5.11 -3.64
C GLU A 48 -1.94 4.91 -3.09
N GLN A 49 -2.06 4.06 -2.07
CA GLN A 49 -3.23 3.98 -1.20
C GLN A 49 -2.85 4.46 0.19
N THR A 50 -3.07 5.75 0.45
CA THR A 50 -2.64 6.41 1.69
C THR A 50 -3.58 6.13 2.87
N PHE A 51 -4.77 5.58 2.61
CA PHE A 51 -5.77 5.26 3.62
C PHE A 51 -6.48 3.94 3.33
N ASP A 52 -6.72 3.16 4.38
CA ASP A 52 -7.49 1.94 4.37
C ASP A 52 -8.38 1.84 5.62
N LEU A 53 -9.62 1.36 5.42
CA LEU A 53 -10.58 1.07 6.49
C LEU A 53 -11.06 -0.36 6.36
N SER A 54 -10.86 -1.14 7.41
CA SER A 54 -11.33 -2.52 7.52
C SER A 54 -12.26 -2.69 8.72
N ILE A 55 -13.35 -3.45 8.54
CA ILE A 55 -14.24 -3.91 9.60
C ILE A 55 -14.23 -5.45 9.63
N SER A 56 -14.14 -6.03 10.82
CA SER A 56 -14.31 -7.47 11.02
C SER A 56 -15.53 -7.69 11.90
N THR A 57 -16.43 -8.55 11.45
CA THR A 57 -17.60 -9.01 12.21
C THR A 57 -17.47 -10.52 12.42
N GLU A 58 -17.47 -10.97 13.67
CA GLU A 58 -17.60 -12.39 14.00
C GLU A 58 -19.09 -12.66 14.26
N PHE A 59 -19.66 -13.65 13.54
CA PHE A 59 -21.05 -14.07 13.67
C PHE A 59 -21.16 -15.36 14.48
#